data_AF-A0A929SJ98-F1
#
_entry.id   AF-A0A929SJ98-F1
#
_cell.length_a   1.000
_cell.length_b   1.000
_cell.length_c   1.000
_cell.angle_alpha   90.00
_cell.angle_beta   90.00
_cell.angle_gamma   90.00
#
_symmetry.space_group_name_H-M   'P 1'
#
loop_
_entity.id
_entity.type
_entity.pdbx_description
1 polymer ?
#
loop_
_entity_poly.entity_id
_entity_poly.type
_entity_poly.pdbx_seq_one_letter_code
_entity_poly.pdbx_strand_id
1 'polypeptide(L)'
;SQFFDVIDLFPNQYPKSLISAFYFYCKDKNLDFFEDKNLLPFLSKMIANLLTIYINNSTVNAIKDPVFNAYVSLYENGNLDFKIKTQDILNDKDRFKEDFFRSSGLIKTLTLLNLYLKYETQEIIYGEVEHILPRNWQDTCYQDLNKDEANRYIESIGNKMWLEKSLNIKASNHYFKSKKEKYKDSKFQEAVALSELPQDEWGKDDIINRENEIFKTINNFLEKNI
;
A
#
# COMPACT_ATOMS: atom_id res chain seq x y z
N SER A 1 -4.67 -9.34 12.62
CA SER A 1 -4.48 -7.94 12.17
C SER A 1 -4.31 -7.90 10.67
N GLN A 2 -5.01 -7.00 9.97
CA GLN A 2 -4.90 -6.72 8.52
C GLN A 2 -3.46 -6.42 8.07
N PHE A 3 -2.62 -5.90 8.97
CA PHE A 3 -1.22 -5.54 8.66
C PHE A 3 -0.34 -6.73 8.29
N PHE A 4 -0.68 -7.96 8.66
CA PHE A 4 0.05 -9.14 8.18
C PHE A 4 -0.05 -9.29 6.66
N ASP A 5 -1.20 -9.02 6.04
CA ASP A 5 -1.35 -9.10 4.59
C ASP A 5 -0.50 -8.05 3.87
N VAL A 6 -0.40 -6.84 4.45
CA VAL A 6 0.49 -5.78 3.93
C VAL A 6 1.94 -6.25 3.95
N ILE A 7 2.36 -6.90 5.03
CA ILE A 7 3.72 -7.41 5.19
C ILE A 7 4.01 -8.56 4.22
N ASP A 8 3.04 -9.44 3.98
CA ASP A 8 3.16 -10.55 3.03
C ASP A 8 3.36 -10.08 1.58
N LEU A 9 2.97 -8.83 1.28
CA LEU A 9 3.17 -8.20 -0.03
C LEU A 9 4.49 -7.46 -0.17
N PHE A 10 5.35 -7.41 0.86
CA PHE A 10 6.67 -6.81 0.69
C PHE A 10 7.48 -7.57 -0.37
N PRO A 11 8.37 -6.88 -1.12
CA PRO A 11 9.13 -7.51 -2.21
C PRO A 11 10.11 -8.62 -1.78
N ASN A 12 10.36 -8.80 -0.48
CA ASN A 12 11.24 -9.80 0.09
C ASN A 12 10.69 -10.33 1.43
N GLN A 13 11.37 -11.34 1.99
CA GLN A 13 10.94 -12.02 3.22
C GLN A 13 11.53 -11.44 4.51
N TYR A 14 12.39 -10.40 4.45
CA TYR A 14 13.04 -9.84 5.63
C TYR A 14 12.05 -9.37 6.72
N PRO A 15 10.93 -8.70 6.41
CA PRO A 15 9.96 -8.34 7.43
C PRO A 15 9.44 -9.53 8.27
N LYS A 16 9.34 -10.73 7.66
CA LYS A 16 8.81 -11.92 8.35
C LYS A 16 9.77 -12.45 9.42
N SER A 17 11.09 -12.26 9.25
CA SER A 17 12.04 -12.61 10.30
C SER A 17 11.89 -11.70 11.51
N LEU A 18 11.56 -10.42 11.32
CA LEU A 18 11.30 -9.49 12.42
C LEU A 18 10.01 -9.83 13.17
N ILE A 19 8.95 -10.27 12.48
CA ILE A 19 7.73 -10.81 13.13
C ILE A 19 8.08 -12.01 14.01
N SER A 20 8.89 -12.93 13.49
CA SER A 20 9.28 -14.15 14.21
C SER A 20 10.09 -13.81 15.46
N ALA A 21 11.00 -12.85 15.35
CA ALA A 21 11.75 -12.32 16.50
C ALA A 21 10.82 -11.69 17.55
N PHE A 22 9.82 -10.91 17.14
CA PHE A 22 8.87 -10.31 18.07
C PHE A 22 8.01 -11.35 18.78
N TYR A 23 7.60 -12.41 18.08
CA TYR A 23 6.91 -13.54 18.71
C TYR A 23 7.75 -14.18 19.84
N PHE A 24 9.04 -14.45 19.58
CA PHE A 24 9.93 -14.99 20.61
C PHE A 24 10.19 -14.00 21.74
N TYR A 25 10.38 -12.72 21.41
CA TYR A 25 10.52 -11.66 22.41
C TYR A 25 9.31 -11.60 23.36
N CYS A 26 8.08 -11.63 22.81
CA CYS A 26 6.86 -11.65 23.61
C CYS A 26 6.84 -12.86 24.55
N LYS A 27 7.16 -14.06 24.03
CA LYS A 27 7.26 -15.27 24.83
C LYS A 27 8.27 -15.13 25.98
N ASP A 28 9.47 -14.64 25.70
CA ASP A 28 10.55 -14.49 26.68
C ASP A 28 10.22 -13.45 27.76
N LYS A 29 9.41 -12.44 27.41
CA LYS A 29 8.95 -11.38 28.32
C LYS A 29 7.59 -11.67 28.97
N ASN A 30 7.00 -12.85 28.72
CA ASN A 30 5.67 -13.22 29.19
C ASN A 30 4.58 -12.22 28.77
N LEU A 31 4.68 -11.72 27.54
CA LEU A 31 3.68 -10.89 26.85
C LEU A 31 2.88 -11.77 25.89
N ASP A 32 1.60 -11.47 25.71
CA ASP A 32 0.80 -12.10 24.68
C ASP A 32 1.05 -11.42 23.33
N PHE A 33 1.59 -12.17 22.38
CA PHE A 33 1.85 -11.72 21.02
C PHE A 33 0.57 -11.32 20.26
N PHE A 34 -0.57 -11.95 20.58
CA PHE A 34 -1.83 -11.71 19.88
C PHE A 34 -2.65 -10.58 20.49
N GLU A 35 -2.23 -10.02 21.63
CA GLU A 35 -2.86 -8.82 22.19
C GLU A 35 -2.55 -7.58 21.33
N ASP A 36 -3.60 -6.89 20.88
CA ASP A 36 -3.48 -5.72 20.00
C ASP A 36 -2.59 -4.60 20.57
N LYS A 37 -2.60 -4.40 21.89
CA LYS A 37 -1.75 -3.41 22.57
C LYS A 37 -0.24 -3.67 22.39
N ASN A 38 0.15 -4.93 22.14
CA ASN A 38 1.53 -5.33 21.88
C ASN A 38 1.78 -5.39 20.36
N LEU A 39 0.87 -6.04 19.64
CA LEU A 39 1.04 -6.35 18.23
C LEU A 39 0.90 -5.15 17.31
N LEU A 40 -0.14 -4.32 17.50
CA LEU A 40 -0.42 -3.23 16.57
C LEU A 40 0.67 -2.15 16.59
N PRO A 41 1.20 -1.68 17.74
CA PRO A 41 2.31 -0.72 17.74
C PRO A 41 3.57 -1.29 17.05
N PHE A 42 3.88 -2.56 17.28
CA PHE A 42 5.01 -3.24 16.63
C PHE A 42 4.84 -3.29 15.10
N LEU A 43 3.70 -3.80 14.62
CA LEU A 43 3.44 -3.92 13.18
C LEU A 43 3.40 -2.55 12.50
N SER A 44 2.79 -1.55 13.15
CA SER A 44 2.69 -0.19 12.59
C SER A 44 4.06 0.45 12.45
N LYS A 45 4.88 0.38 13.51
CA LYS A 45 6.26 0.92 13.50
C LYS A 45 7.14 0.21 12.48
N MET A 46 7.00 -1.11 12.36
CA MET A 46 7.71 -1.89 11.36
C MET A 46 7.30 -1.50 9.94
N ILE A 47 6.01 -1.50 9.60
CA ILE A 47 5.54 -1.13 8.26
C ILE A 47 5.98 0.30 7.92
N ALA A 48 5.83 1.25 8.86
CA ALA A 48 6.18 2.64 8.62
C ALA A 48 7.67 2.83 8.30
N ASN A 49 8.56 2.25 9.10
CA ASN A 49 9.99 2.37 8.86
C ASN A 49 10.43 1.63 7.58
N LEU A 50 9.95 0.41 7.36
CA LEU A 50 10.37 -0.39 6.20
C LEU A 50 9.85 0.19 4.88
N LEU A 51 8.61 0.71 4.83
CA LEU A 51 8.10 1.40 3.64
C LEU A 51 8.87 2.68 3.36
N THR A 52 9.14 3.51 4.37
CA THR A 52 9.93 4.74 4.19
C THR A 52 11.32 4.44 3.61
N ILE A 53 11.99 3.40 4.11
CA ILE A 53 13.28 2.96 3.59
C ILE A 53 13.17 2.47 2.14
N TYR A 54 12.17 1.63 1.83
CA TYR A 54 12.02 1.05 0.49
C TYR A 54 11.61 2.09 -0.55
N ILE A 55 10.76 3.05 -0.18
CA ILE A 55 10.36 4.15 -1.06
C ILE A 55 11.57 5.01 -1.41
N ASN A 56 12.37 5.38 -0.41
CA ASN A 56 13.60 6.16 -0.61
C ASN A 56 14.72 5.38 -1.34
N ASN A 57 14.77 4.06 -1.19
CA ASN A 57 15.74 3.18 -1.85
C ASN A 57 15.07 1.87 -2.28
N SER A 58 14.64 1.82 -3.54
CA SER A 58 13.83 0.72 -4.09
C SER A 58 14.61 -0.58 -4.38
N THR A 59 15.81 -0.76 -3.82
CA THR A 59 16.58 -1.99 -3.97
C THR A 59 15.99 -3.09 -3.08
N VAL A 60 15.94 -4.33 -3.59
CA VAL A 60 15.37 -5.48 -2.85
C VAL A 60 16.06 -5.69 -1.49
N ASN A 61 17.33 -5.30 -1.36
CA ASN A 61 18.12 -5.45 -0.14
C ASN A 61 18.12 -4.20 0.77
N ALA A 62 17.42 -3.12 0.42
CA ALA A 62 17.43 -1.87 1.18
C ALA A 62 17.04 -2.04 2.65
N ILE A 63 16.20 -3.04 2.94
CA ILE A 63 15.69 -3.31 4.29
C ILE A 63 16.38 -4.47 5.01
N LYS A 64 17.37 -5.14 4.38
CA LYS A 64 18.05 -6.30 4.99
C LYS A 64 18.73 -5.93 6.31
N ASP A 65 19.65 -4.97 6.25
CA ASP A 65 20.41 -4.53 7.43
C ASP A 65 19.52 -3.76 8.42
N PRO A 66 18.60 -2.87 7.97
CA PRO A 66 17.61 -2.26 8.87
C PRO A 66 16.78 -3.27 9.68
N VAL A 67 16.31 -4.35 9.06
CA VAL A 67 15.58 -5.42 9.76
C VAL A 67 16.46 -6.12 10.79
N PHE A 68 17.72 -6.41 10.45
CA PHE A 68 18.66 -7.02 11.38
C PHE A 68 18.93 -6.10 12.59
N ASN A 69 19.12 -4.80 12.35
CA ASN A 69 19.30 -3.81 13.41
C ASN A 69 18.08 -3.70 14.33
N ALA A 70 16.88 -3.72 13.75
CA ALA A 70 15.62 -3.70 14.51
C ALA A 70 15.45 -4.95 15.37
N TYR A 71 15.88 -6.11 14.86
CA TYR A 71 15.95 -7.35 15.63
C TYR A 71 16.89 -7.24 16.85
N VAL A 72 18.11 -6.74 16.65
CA VAL A 72 19.11 -6.61 17.73
C VAL A 72 18.59 -5.66 18.81
N SER A 73 18.12 -4.48 18.42
CA SER A 73 17.59 -3.47 19.36
C SER A 73 16.37 -3.96 20.14
N LEU A 74 15.47 -4.72 19.49
CA LEU A 74 14.32 -5.32 20.17
C LEU A 74 14.75 -6.19 21.36
N TYR A 75 15.78 -7.02 21.19
CA TYR A 75 16.27 -7.89 22.26
C TYR A 75 17.07 -7.14 23.32
N GLU A 76 17.87 -6.14 22.93
CA GLU A 76 18.69 -5.36 23.86
C GLU A 76 17.85 -4.45 24.77
N ASN A 77 16.83 -3.78 24.22
CA ASN A 77 16.13 -2.71 24.93
C ASN A 77 14.61 -2.69 24.72
N GLY A 78 14.03 -3.64 23.98
CA GLY A 78 12.59 -3.75 23.79
C GLY A 78 12.00 -2.74 22.80
N ASN A 79 12.83 -2.05 22.01
CA ASN A 79 12.38 -1.07 21.01
C ASN A 79 12.96 -1.41 19.63
N LEU A 80 12.25 -1.01 18.57
CA LEU A 80 12.72 -1.14 17.20
C LEU A 80 13.57 0.08 16.81
N ASP A 81 14.86 -0.15 16.58
CA ASP A 81 15.80 0.80 15.98
C ASP A 81 16.36 0.22 14.67
N PHE A 82 15.94 0.81 13.55
CA PHE A 82 16.36 0.39 12.21
C PHE A 82 17.74 0.95 11.81
N LYS A 83 18.36 1.80 12.63
CA LYS A 83 19.61 2.54 12.36
C LYS A 83 19.56 3.39 11.07
N ILE A 84 18.35 3.74 10.63
CA ILE A 84 18.10 4.68 9.55
C ILE A 84 17.26 5.82 10.11
N LYS A 85 17.63 7.06 9.78
CA LYS A 85 16.88 8.25 10.17
C LYS A 85 15.67 8.44 9.25
N THR A 86 14.68 7.58 9.38
CA THR A 86 13.45 7.60 8.57
C THR A 86 12.67 8.90 8.72
N GLN A 87 12.72 9.55 9.87
CA GLN A 87 12.14 10.88 10.05
C GLN A 87 12.80 11.93 9.15
N ASP A 88 14.13 11.89 8.96
CA ASP A 88 14.82 12.83 8.07
C ASP A 88 14.43 12.62 6.61
N ILE A 89 14.19 11.36 6.21
CA ILE A 89 13.67 11.02 4.88
C ILE A 89 12.28 11.63 4.66
N LEU A 90 11.38 11.51 5.64
CA LEU A 90 10.03 12.10 5.55
C LEU A 90 10.01 13.63 5.61
N ASN A 91 11.01 14.24 6.24
CA ASN A 91 11.12 15.70 6.32
C ASN A 91 11.39 16.34 4.95
N ASP A 92 12.04 15.62 4.02
CA ASP A 92 12.15 16.03 2.61
C ASP A 92 10.89 15.61 1.82
N LYS A 93 9.79 16.33 2.07
CA LYS A 93 8.45 15.98 1.57
C LYS A 93 8.37 15.88 0.06
N ASP A 94 9.01 16.82 -0.66
CA ASP A 94 8.94 16.85 -2.13
C ASP A 94 9.70 15.68 -2.73
N ARG A 95 10.90 15.39 -2.20
CA ARG A 95 11.68 14.23 -2.65
C ARG A 95 10.97 12.92 -2.34
N PHE A 96 10.47 12.77 -1.11
CA PHE A 96 9.78 11.56 -0.69
C PHE A 96 8.53 11.30 -1.53
N LYS A 97 7.76 12.36 -1.86
CA LYS A 97 6.60 12.26 -2.74
C LYS A 97 6.98 11.82 -4.16
N GLU A 98 8.07 12.35 -4.71
CA GLU A 98 8.60 11.91 -6.00
C GLU A 98 8.97 10.42 -6.00
N ASP A 99 9.71 9.99 -4.98
CA ASP A 99 10.14 8.60 -4.82
C ASP A 99 8.94 7.65 -4.59
N PHE A 100 7.92 8.10 -3.85
CA PHE A 100 6.67 7.36 -3.64
C PHE A 100 5.98 7.06 -4.96
N PHE A 101 5.79 8.06 -5.84
CA PHE A 101 5.10 7.85 -7.12
C PHE A 101 5.92 7.03 -8.12
N ARG A 102 7.23 6.92 -7.93
CA ARG A 102 8.12 6.07 -8.73
C ARG A 102 8.18 4.61 -8.22
N SER A 103 7.64 4.32 -7.05
CA SER A 103 7.73 3.02 -6.38
C SER A 103 6.76 1.97 -6.95
N SER A 104 6.86 1.68 -8.25
CA SER A 104 5.98 0.73 -8.95
C SER A 104 6.02 -0.69 -8.36
N GLY A 105 7.17 -1.10 -7.81
CA GLY A 105 7.34 -2.38 -7.12
C GLY A 105 6.53 -2.52 -5.82
N LEU A 106 6.04 -1.42 -5.26
CA LEU A 106 5.24 -1.39 -4.03
C LEU A 106 3.74 -1.19 -4.26
N ILE A 107 3.28 -1.12 -5.51
CA ILE A 107 1.87 -0.81 -5.83
C ILE A 107 0.90 -1.70 -5.06
N LYS A 108 1.14 -3.03 -5.00
CA LYS A 108 0.27 -3.96 -4.26
C LYS A 108 0.24 -3.61 -2.77
N THR A 109 1.41 -3.43 -2.17
CA THR A 109 1.59 -3.11 -0.75
C THR A 109 0.93 -1.79 -0.39
N LEU A 110 1.19 -0.73 -1.14
CA LEU A 110 0.68 0.62 -0.88
C LEU A 110 -0.84 0.69 -1.10
N THR A 111 -1.36 0.05 -2.15
CA THR A 111 -2.81 0.03 -2.40
C THR A 111 -3.54 -0.76 -1.31
N LEU A 112 -2.97 -1.87 -0.82
CA LEU A 112 -3.57 -2.64 0.28
C LEU A 112 -3.53 -1.87 1.60
N LEU A 113 -2.39 -1.24 1.91
CA LEU A 113 -2.26 -0.41 3.10
C LEU A 113 -3.28 0.72 3.07
N ASN A 114 -3.41 1.43 1.95
CA ASN A 114 -4.41 2.50 1.80
C ASN A 114 -5.84 2.00 2.02
N LEU A 115 -6.20 0.83 1.47
CA LEU A 115 -7.51 0.21 1.67
C LEU A 115 -7.79 0.01 3.16
N TYR A 116 -6.88 -0.63 3.90
CA TYR A 116 -7.06 -0.92 5.32
C TYR A 116 -7.06 0.35 6.21
N LEU A 117 -6.30 1.37 5.82
CA LEU A 117 -6.31 2.66 6.53
C LEU A 117 -7.59 3.46 6.30
N LYS A 118 -8.20 3.36 5.10
CA LYS A 118 -9.41 4.11 4.74
C LYS A 118 -10.69 3.40 5.19
N TYR A 119 -10.66 2.07 5.23
CA TYR A 119 -11.83 1.24 5.55
C TYR A 119 -11.46 0.27 6.69
N GLU A 120 -11.54 0.75 7.93
CA GLU A 120 -11.15 -0.03 9.12
C GLU A 120 -11.90 -1.37 9.24
N THR A 121 -13.14 -1.42 8.75
CA THR A 121 -13.99 -2.61 8.77
C THR A 121 -13.74 -3.58 7.61
N GLN A 122 -12.77 -3.32 6.73
CA GLN A 122 -12.52 -4.13 5.55
C GLN A 122 -12.17 -5.56 5.96
N GLU A 123 -12.94 -6.53 5.48
CA GLU A 123 -12.62 -7.94 5.69
C GLU A 123 -11.33 -8.32 4.95
N ILE A 124 -10.56 -9.25 5.54
CA ILE A 124 -9.40 -9.85 4.88
C ILE A 124 -9.92 -10.81 3.80
N ILE A 125 -9.75 -10.41 2.54
CA ILE A 125 -10.23 -11.15 1.37
C ILE A 125 -9.15 -11.20 0.29
N TYR A 126 -9.13 -12.30 -0.47
CA TYR A 126 -8.18 -12.46 -1.57
C TYR A 126 -8.67 -11.74 -2.83
N GLY A 127 -7.77 -10.98 -3.44
CA GLY A 127 -8.03 -10.27 -4.69
C GLY A 127 -6.78 -10.11 -5.54
N GLU A 128 -6.91 -9.27 -6.56
CA GLU A 128 -5.83 -8.82 -7.41
C GLU A 128 -5.96 -7.32 -7.68
N VAL A 129 -4.88 -6.71 -8.16
CA VAL A 129 -4.88 -5.28 -8.49
C VAL A 129 -5.62 -5.08 -9.80
N GLU A 130 -6.74 -4.36 -9.73
CA GLU A 130 -7.55 -3.92 -10.86
C GLU A 130 -7.14 -2.53 -11.33
N HIS A 131 -7.27 -2.28 -12.64
CA HIS A 131 -7.17 -0.95 -13.21
C HIS A 131 -8.56 -0.33 -13.34
N ILE A 132 -8.79 0.81 -12.69
CA ILE A 132 -10.10 1.48 -12.70
C ILE A 132 -10.42 1.96 -14.13
N LEU A 133 -9.50 2.71 -14.74
CA LEU A 133 -9.45 2.99 -16.17
C LEU A 133 -8.78 1.81 -16.90
N PRO A 134 -9.37 1.28 -17.99
CA PRO A 134 -8.82 0.16 -18.74
C PRO A 134 -7.36 0.34 -19.12
N ARG A 135 -6.63 -0.77 -19.08
CA ARG A 135 -5.22 -0.81 -19.46
C ARG A 135 -5.03 -0.66 -20.97
N ASN A 136 -5.94 -1.24 -21.75
CA ASN A 136 -5.88 -1.12 -23.19
C ASN A 136 -6.23 0.31 -23.60
N TRP A 137 -5.34 0.92 -24.36
CA TRP A 137 -5.57 2.21 -25.00
C TRP A 137 -6.89 2.18 -25.76
N GLN A 138 -7.81 3.05 -25.37
CA GLN A 138 -9.01 3.34 -26.12
C GLN A 138 -8.87 4.78 -26.59
N ASP A 139 -8.92 4.99 -27.91
CA ASP A 139 -8.72 6.30 -28.55
C ASP A 139 -9.63 7.39 -27.99
N THR A 140 -10.70 7.04 -27.28
CA THR A 140 -11.63 7.97 -26.62
C THR A 140 -11.13 8.51 -25.28
N CYS A 141 -10.22 7.82 -24.58
CA CYS A 141 -9.84 8.16 -23.20
C CYS A 141 -8.65 9.11 -23.08
N TYR A 142 -7.83 9.23 -24.14
CA TYR A 142 -6.53 9.91 -24.11
C TYR A 142 -6.23 10.70 -25.38
N GLN A 143 -7.25 11.27 -26.02
CA GLN A 143 -7.15 11.95 -27.32
C GLN A 143 -6.02 12.99 -27.40
N ASP A 144 -5.65 13.59 -26.27
CA ASP A 144 -4.65 14.67 -26.18
C ASP A 144 -3.28 14.23 -25.63
N LEU A 145 -3.08 12.95 -25.30
CA LEU A 145 -1.82 12.45 -24.73
C LEU A 145 -1.11 11.52 -25.72
N ASN A 146 0.22 11.48 -25.66
CA ASN A 146 0.95 10.40 -26.30
C ASN A 146 0.89 9.11 -25.46
N LYS A 147 1.29 7.98 -26.05
CA LYS A 147 1.24 6.66 -25.41
C LYS A 147 2.04 6.59 -24.11
N ASP A 148 3.21 7.22 -24.06
CA ASP A 148 4.09 7.18 -22.87
C ASP A 148 3.52 8.04 -21.74
N GLU A 149 2.97 9.21 -22.06
CA GLU A 149 2.26 10.06 -21.11
C GLU A 149 1.03 9.38 -20.53
N ALA A 150 0.23 8.68 -21.35
CA ALA A 150 -0.91 7.94 -20.84
C ALA A 150 -0.50 6.74 -19.99
N ASN A 151 0.57 6.01 -20.35
CA ASN A 151 1.06 4.88 -19.57
C ASN A 151 1.38 5.27 -18.12
N ARG A 152 1.89 6.49 -17.89
CA ARG A 152 2.10 7.02 -16.53
C ARG A 152 0.81 7.04 -15.71
N TYR A 153 -0.30 7.46 -16.30
CA TYR A 153 -1.60 7.52 -15.61
C TYR A 153 -2.26 6.14 -15.50
N ILE A 154 -2.16 5.31 -16.54
CA ILE A 154 -2.68 3.94 -16.54
C ILE A 154 -2.05 3.13 -15.41
N GLU A 155 -0.71 3.22 -15.28
CA GLU A 155 0.05 2.46 -14.30
C GLU A 155 0.22 3.19 -12.95
N SER A 156 -0.32 4.40 -12.81
CA SER A 156 -0.33 5.13 -11.54
C SER A 156 -1.12 4.39 -10.47
N ILE A 157 -0.69 4.50 -9.22
CA ILE A 157 -1.41 3.97 -8.05
C ILE A 157 -2.82 4.57 -7.94
N GLY A 158 -3.01 5.81 -8.39
CA GLY A 158 -4.33 6.47 -8.43
C GLY A 158 -5.34 5.75 -9.33
N ASN A 159 -4.87 4.96 -10.30
CA ASN A 159 -5.71 4.15 -11.19
C ASN A 159 -5.87 2.69 -10.73
N LYS A 160 -5.36 2.33 -9.54
CA LYS A 160 -5.29 0.95 -9.08
C LYS A 160 -6.04 0.73 -7.78
N MET A 161 -6.77 -0.38 -7.69
CA MET A 161 -7.48 -0.80 -6.47
C MET A 161 -7.47 -2.33 -6.36
N TRP A 162 -7.86 -2.85 -5.20
CA TRP A 162 -8.07 -4.30 -5.03
C TRP A 162 -9.47 -4.70 -5.49
N LEU A 163 -9.56 -5.85 -6.17
CA LEU A 163 -10.81 -6.44 -6.60
C LEU A 163 -10.71 -7.97 -6.60
N GLU A 164 -11.81 -8.67 -6.33
CA GLU A 164 -11.86 -10.13 -6.45
C GLU A 164 -11.58 -10.55 -7.88
N LYS A 165 -10.76 -11.59 -8.06
CA LYS A 165 -10.36 -12.09 -9.38
C LYS A 165 -11.54 -12.34 -10.33
N SER A 166 -12.63 -12.90 -9.83
CA SER A 166 -13.83 -13.14 -10.65
C SER A 166 -14.52 -11.87 -11.10
N LEU A 167 -14.51 -10.81 -10.29
CA LEU A 167 -15.08 -9.51 -10.65
C LEU A 167 -14.13 -8.74 -11.56
N ASN A 168 -12.81 -8.82 -11.34
CA ASN A 168 -11.80 -8.25 -12.23
C ASN A 168 -11.92 -8.82 -13.64
N ILE A 169 -12.01 -10.16 -13.78
CA ILE A 169 -12.25 -10.81 -15.08
C ILE A 169 -13.52 -10.29 -15.77
N LYS A 170 -14.61 -10.07 -15.01
CA LYS A 170 -15.88 -9.54 -15.54
C LYS A 170 -15.81 -8.05 -15.88
N ALA A 171 -15.02 -7.27 -15.14
CA ALA A 171 -14.80 -5.84 -15.38
C ALA A 171 -13.96 -5.63 -16.64
N SER A 172 -12.97 -6.50 -16.88
CA SER A 172 -12.17 -6.56 -18.11
C SER A 172 -11.62 -5.18 -18.50
N ASN A 173 -11.54 -4.88 -19.80
CA ASN A 173 -11.17 -3.56 -20.32
C ASN A 173 -12.40 -2.69 -20.64
N HIS A 174 -13.53 -2.88 -19.95
CA HIS A 174 -14.71 -2.04 -20.15
C HIS A 174 -14.53 -0.64 -19.53
N TYR A 175 -15.24 0.36 -20.05
CA TYR A 175 -15.26 1.71 -19.47
C TYR A 175 -15.74 1.71 -18.02
N PHE A 176 -15.33 2.72 -17.25
CA PHE A 176 -15.63 2.86 -15.82
C PHE A 176 -17.12 2.66 -15.50
N LYS A 177 -18.03 3.32 -16.23
CA LYS A 177 -19.50 3.09 -16.16
C LYS A 177 -19.90 1.62 -16.12
N SER A 178 -19.33 0.80 -17.00
CA SER A 178 -19.65 -0.63 -17.08
C SER A 178 -19.01 -1.42 -15.94
N LYS A 179 -17.81 -1.03 -15.51
CA LYS A 179 -17.13 -1.66 -14.38
C LYS A 179 -17.83 -1.39 -13.05
N LYS A 180 -18.43 -0.21 -12.86
CA LYS A 180 -19.21 0.14 -11.65
C LYS A 180 -20.30 -0.89 -11.35
N GLU A 181 -21.00 -1.38 -12.38
CA GLU A 181 -22.02 -2.43 -12.20
C GLU A 181 -21.45 -3.75 -11.65
N LYS A 182 -20.15 -4.02 -11.83
CA LYS A 182 -19.48 -5.18 -11.22
C LYS A 182 -18.95 -4.86 -9.84
N TYR A 183 -18.51 -3.63 -9.62
CA TYR A 183 -17.95 -3.19 -8.35
C TYR A 183 -19.00 -3.17 -7.21
N LYS A 184 -20.28 -2.96 -7.53
CA LYS A 184 -21.41 -3.05 -6.57
C LYS A 184 -21.47 -4.41 -5.85
N ASP A 185 -21.03 -5.47 -6.52
CA ASP A 185 -21.06 -6.84 -5.98
C ASP A 185 -19.79 -7.20 -5.19
N SER A 186 -18.84 -6.27 -5.06
CA SER A 186 -17.55 -6.52 -4.41
C SER A 186 -17.65 -6.45 -2.88
N LYS A 187 -16.80 -7.24 -2.23
CA LYS A 187 -16.52 -7.16 -0.79
C LYS A 187 -15.37 -6.21 -0.46
N PHE A 188 -14.67 -5.69 -1.47
CA PHE A 188 -13.74 -4.58 -1.28
C PHE A 188 -14.55 -3.29 -1.15
N GLN A 189 -14.52 -2.68 0.04
CA GLN A 189 -15.28 -1.47 0.34
C GLN A 189 -14.92 -0.31 -0.60
N GLU A 190 -13.66 -0.24 -1.06
CA GLU A 190 -13.24 0.74 -2.05
C GLU A 190 -13.93 0.56 -3.40
N ALA A 191 -14.10 -0.68 -3.87
CA ALA A 191 -14.79 -0.94 -5.12
C ALA A 191 -16.27 -0.53 -5.03
N VAL A 192 -16.94 -0.88 -3.92
CA VAL A 192 -18.33 -0.44 -3.66
C VAL A 192 -18.42 1.09 -3.66
N ALA A 193 -17.52 1.79 -2.95
CA ALA A 193 -17.51 3.24 -2.92
C ALA A 193 -17.30 3.88 -4.31
N LEU A 194 -16.40 3.30 -5.13
CA LEU A 194 -16.21 3.74 -6.53
C LEU A 194 -17.45 3.49 -7.40
N SER A 195 -18.22 2.43 -7.11
CA SER A 195 -19.45 2.10 -7.83
C SER A 195 -20.58 3.12 -7.61
N GLU A 196 -20.54 3.81 -6.47
CA GLU A 196 -21.55 4.79 -6.03
C GLU A 196 -21.24 6.22 -6.50
N LEU A 197 -20.07 6.45 -7.08
CA LEU A 197 -19.70 7.75 -7.62
C LEU A 197 -20.72 8.23 -8.67
N PRO A 198 -21.08 9.53 -8.70
CA PRO A 198 -22.06 10.03 -9.66
C PRO A 198 -21.52 10.08 -11.09
N GLN A 199 -20.20 10.22 -11.26
CA GLN A 199 -19.57 10.23 -12.59
C GLN A 199 -19.48 8.82 -13.18
N ASP A 200 -19.59 8.75 -14.50
CA ASP A 200 -19.49 7.52 -15.30
C ASP A 200 -18.14 7.37 -16.01
N GLU A 201 -17.34 8.44 -15.97
CA GLU A 201 -16.00 8.52 -16.53
C GLU A 201 -14.97 8.53 -15.40
N TRP A 202 -13.81 7.95 -15.68
CA TRP A 202 -12.66 7.99 -14.80
C TRP A 202 -11.48 8.49 -15.63
N GLY A 203 -11.08 9.74 -15.39
CA GLY A 203 -10.12 10.44 -16.22
C GLY A 203 -8.78 10.67 -15.53
N LYS A 204 -7.92 11.42 -16.23
CA LYS A 204 -6.62 11.86 -15.72
C LYS A 204 -6.74 12.58 -14.38
N ASP A 205 -7.69 13.50 -14.24
CA ASP A 205 -7.85 14.30 -13.04
C ASP A 205 -8.30 13.45 -11.84
N ASP A 206 -9.18 12.46 -12.05
CA ASP A 206 -9.56 11.49 -11.02
C ASP A 206 -8.35 10.68 -10.54
N ILE A 207 -7.51 10.23 -11.47
CA ILE A 207 -6.28 9.50 -11.17
C ILE A 207 -5.32 10.36 -10.34
N ILE A 208 -5.06 11.61 -10.75
CA ILE A 208 -4.16 12.52 -10.05
C ILE A 208 -4.70 12.84 -8.65
N ASN A 209 -6.00 13.11 -8.54
CA ASN A 209 -6.64 13.40 -7.26
C ASN A 209 -6.52 12.20 -6.32
N ARG A 210 -6.88 11.00 -6.77
CA ARG A 210 -6.79 9.78 -5.97
C ARG A 210 -5.35 9.41 -5.62
N GLU A 211 -4.40 9.58 -6.53
CA GLU A 211 -2.97 9.36 -6.26
C GLU A 211 -2.47 10.27 -5.11
N ASN A 212 -2.86 11.54 -5.10
CA ASN A 212 -2.52 12.46 -4.02
C ASN A 212 -3.22 12.12 -2.70
N GLU A 213 -4.48 11.65 -2.74
CA GLU A 213 -5.20 11.18 -1.55
C GLU A 213 -4.54 9.96 -0.93
N ILE A 214 -4.12 8.99 -1.75
CA ILE A 214 -3.39 7.79 -1.30
C ILE A 214 -2.07 8.20 -0.65
N PHE A 215 -1.30 9.07 -1.31
CA PHE A 215 -0.05 9.58 -0.74
C PHE A 215 -0.28 10.24 0.61
N LYS A 216 -1.28 11.13 0.74
CA LYS A 216 -1.60 11.80 2.00
C LYS A 216 -1.97 10.80 3.10
N THR A 217 -2.81 9.82 2.78
CA THR A 217 -3.26 8.79 3.74
C THR A 217 -2.08 7.97 4.25
N ILE A 218 -1.23 7.49 3.35
CA ILE A 218 -0.06 6.70 3.72
C ILE A 218 0.97 7.56 4.44
N ASN A 219 1.29 8.76 3.94
CA ASN A 219 2.27 9.64 4.59
C ASN A 219 1.89 9.96 6.04
N ASN A 220 0.61 10.24 6.31
CA ASN A 220 0.12 10.45 7.68
C ASN A 220 0.32 9.21 8.56
N PHE A 221 0.10 8.01 8.01
CA PHE A 221 0.38 6.76 8.72
C PHE A 221 1.89 6.60 8.99
N LEU A 222 2.77 6.93 8.02
CA LEU A 222 4.21 6.84 8.21
C LEU A 222 4.69 7.82 9.30
N GLU A 223 4.30 9.10 9.22
CA GLU A 223 4.65 10.14 10.18
C GLU A 223 4.20 9.81 11.62
N LYS A 224 3.05 9.18 11.78
CA LYS A 224 2.52 8.79 13.10
C LYS A 224 3.29 7.63 13.75
N ASN A 225 3.96 6.80 12.97
CA ASN A 225 4.47 5.49 13.41
C ASN A 225 6.00 5.34 13.29
N ILE A 226 6.73 6.39 12.92
CA ILE A 226 8.20 6.40 12.92
C ILE A 226 8.77 6.79 14.28
#